data_AF-A0A958ZU52-F1
#
_entry.id   AF-A0A958ZU52-F1
#
_cell.length_a   1.000
_cell.length_b   1.000
_cell.length_c   1.000
_cell.angle_alpha   90.00
_cell.angle_beta   90.00
_cell.angle_gamma   90.00
#
_symmetry.space_group_name_H-M   'P 1'
#
loop_
_entity.id
_entity.type
_entity.pdbx_description
1 polymer ?
#
loop_
_entity_poly.entity_id
_entity_poly.type
_entity_poly.pdbx_seq_one_letter_code
_entity_poly.pdbx_strand_id
1 'polypeptide(L)'
;MRSVIMILFLWVSLYCNGQSSHPIAATQYFEFYNNYWINLHHFLYQQAKGSQLKKLEEDGASLIDIGEGKVMSDLSEIDSAILNHAVNYYRDHLIEKSLFQLGDIRVGLQGHVGERVISDTTLSSELINVLNEIAPLYSKKFWPLHSAQNQKVVTNQIGWIKDLEEDVIKDLVRLSGKEWPDTKVRVDLTAYANFAGAYTVSRPAMNITISTLDPTVESSLFVETIFHEGTHLLFSMDSPFRSSIFFLSKELGIDFPRNLWHVSQFYLSGRVVQDHLKEKGKEHQLLMDVKNIFSNANTPDFRSALEEYYLGNADVEITVRSLLEAYK
;
A
#
# COMPACT_ATOMS: atom_id res chain seq x y z
N MET A 1 -42.34 -1.90 -56.96
CA MET A 1 -41.54 -2.82 -56.12
C MET A 1 -40.08 -2.41 -56.23
N ARG A 2 -39.55 -1.69 -55.23
CA ARG A 2 -38.11 -1.39 -55.10
C ARG A 2 -37.70 -1.85 -53.71
N SER A 3 -36.95 -2.95 -53.66
CA SER A 3 -36.43 -3.55 -52.44
C SER A 3 -35.32 -2.66 -51.89
N VAL A 4 -35.50 -2.16 -50.67
CA VAL A 4 -34.46 -1.46 -49.90
C VAL A 4 -33.66 -2.52 -49.16
N ILE A 5 -32.40 -2.69 -49.55
CA ILE A 5 -31.43 -3.53 -48.84
C ILE A 5 -30.96 -2.76 -47.61
N MET A 6 -31.36 -3.24 -46.43
CA MET A 6 -30.92 -2.71 -45.14
C MET A 6 -29.57 -3.34 -44.79
N ILE A 7 -28.49 -2.58 -44.94
CA ILE A 7 -27.14 -2.99 -44.53
C ILE A 7 -27.05 -2.80 -43.00
N LEU A 8 -27.03 -3.92 -42.27
CA LEU A 8 -26.77 -3.95 -40.84
C LEU A 8 -25.26 -3.74 -40.62
N PHE A 9 -24.86 -2.57 -40.10
CA PHE A 9 -23.51 -2.35 -39.59
C PHE A 9 -23.38 -3.02 -38.22
N LEU A 10 -22.81 -4.22 -38.18
CA LEU A 10 -22.35 -4.87 -36.97
C LEU A 10 -21.12 -4.11 -36.44
N TRP A 11 -21.33 -3.26 -35.45
CA TRP A 11 -20.26 -2.72 -34.62
C TRP A 11 -19.75 -3.86 -33.72
N VAL A 12 -18.67 -4.52 -34.15
CA VAL A 12 -17.89 -5.38 -33.26
C VAL A 12 -17.05 -4.46 -32.40
N SER A 13 -17.53 -4.20 -31.18
CA SER A 13 -16.70 -3.61 -30.13
C SER A 13 -15.56 -4.58 -29.84
N LEU A 14 -14.38 -4.32 -30.40
CA LEU A 14 -13.13 -4.92 -29.94
C LEU A 14 -12.89 -4.42 -28.51
N TYR A 15 -13.44 -5.13 -27.52
CA TYR A 15 -12.87 -5.11 -26.18
C TYR A 15 -11.47 -5.68 -26.32
N CYS A 16 -10.45 -4.81 -26.32
CA CYS A 16 -9.13 -5.21 -25.89
C CYS A 16 -9.30 -5.72 -24.45
N ASN A 17 -9.43 -7.05 -24.30
CA ASN A 17 -9.10 -7.71 -23.06
C ASN A 17 -7.60 -7.48 -22.86
N GLY A 18 -7.25 -6.34 -22.27
CA GLY A 18 -5.95 -6.16 -21.64
C GLY A 18 -5.81 -7.32 -20.67
N GLN A 19 -4.94 -8.27 -21.00
CA GLN A 19 -4.54 -9.32 -20.09
C GLN A 19 -3.96 -8.60 -18.87
N SER A 20 -4.73 -8.49 -17.79
CA SER A 20 -4.31 -7.94 -16.51
C SER A 20 -3.56 -9.03 -15.74
N SER A 21 -2.55 -8.65 -14.95
CA SER A 21 -1.91 -9.60 -14.01
C SER A 21 -3.00 -10.27 -13.16
N HIS A 22 -2.96 -11.59 -12.97
CA HIS A 22 -3.90 -12.28 -12.09
C HIS A 22 -3.41 -12.20 -10.63
N PRO A 23 -4.33 -12.14 -9.64
CA PRO A 23 -3.94 -12.19 -8.23
C PRO A 23 -3.33 -13.55 -7.89
N ILE A 24 -2.29 -13.55 -7.05
CA ILE A 24 -1.63 -14.76 -6.54
C ILE A 24 -2.32 -15.32 -5.29
N ALA A 25 -3.11 -14.47 -4.62
CA ALA A 25 -3.97 -14.83 -3.50
C ALA A 25 -5.14 -13.84 -3.44
N ALA A 26 -6.25 -14.27 -2.86
CA ALA A 26 -7.40 -13.42 -2.62
C ALA A 26 -8.11 -13.84 -1.35
N THR A 27 -8.80 -12.87 -0.75
CA THR A 27 -9.69 -13.01 0.40
C THR A 27 -11.06 -12.43 0.03
N GLN A 28 -11.96 -12.26 0.99
CA GLN A 28 -13.24 -11.58 0.76
C GLN A 28 -13.03 -10.13 0.33
N TYR A 29 -12.10 -9.42 0.98
CA TYR A 29 -11.94 -7.97 0.80
C TYR A 29 -10.67 -7.55 0.06
N PHE A 30 -9.70 -8.45 -0.14
CA PHE A 30 -8.40 -8.11 -0.74
C PHE A 30 -8.02 -9.04 -1.90
N GLU A 31 -7.27 -8.50 -2.85
CA GLU A 31 -6.61 -9.25 -3.92
C GLU A 31 -5.11 -8.93 -3.93
N PHE A 32 -4.27 -9.96 -3.82
CA PHE A 32 -2.83 -9.81 -3.70
C PHE A 32 -2.16 -10.09 -5.04
N TYR A 33 -1.25 -9.21 -5.44
CA TYR A 33 -0.55 -9.26 -6.72
C TYR A 33 0.96 -9.25 -6.50
N ASN A 34 1.66 -10.06 -7.28
CA ASN A 34 3.11 -10.05 -7.41
C ASN A 34 3.42 -9.62 -8.85
N ASN A 35 3.29 -8.32 -9.10
CA ASN A 35 3.42 -7.75 -10.44
C ASN A 35 4.89 -7.42 -10.73
N TYR A 36 5.40 -7.98 -11.83
CA TYR A 36 6.79 -7.84 -12.29
C TYR A 36 7.20 -6.38 -12.49
N TRP A 37 6.41 -5.61 -13.24
CA TRP A 37 6.74 -4.23 -13.60
C TRP A 37 6.63 -3.28 -12.41
N ILE A 38 5.66 -3.52 -11.53
CA ILE A 38 5.56 -2.77 -10.28
C ILE A 38 6.75 -3.04 -9.38
N ASN A 39 7.20 -4.29 -9.26
CA ASN A 39 8.41 -4.63 -8.52
C ASN A 39 9.67 -4.00 -9.13
N LEU A 40 9.84 -4.05 -10.46
CA LEU A 40 10.96 -3.40 -11.14
C LEU A 40 10.97 -1.89 -10.90
N HIS A 41 9.81 -1.23 -11.00
CA HIS A 41 9.69 0.21 -10.73
C HIS A 41 10.13 0.56 -9.30
N HIS A 42 9.66 -0.19 -8.30
CA HIS A 42 10.02 0.03 -6.91
C HIS A 42 11.49 -0.29 -6.61
N PHE A 43 12.03 -1.34 -7.22
CA PHE A 43 13.46 -1.66 -7.15
C PHE A 43 14.30 -0.48 -7.66
N LEU A 44 14.06 0.00 -8.88
CA LEU A 44 14.82 1.13 -9.43
C LEU A 44 14.66 2.41 -8.61
N TYR A 45 13.45 2.68 -8.10
CA TYR A 45 13.20 3.83 -7.23
C TYR A 45 14.00 3.72 -5.91
N GLN A 46 14.03 2.54 -5.29
CA GLN A 46 14.83 2.32 -4.08
C GLN A 46 16.33 2.40 -4.35
N GLN A 47 16.83 1.82 -5.44
CA GLN A 47 18.25 1.94 -5.80
C GLN A 47 18.66 3.40 -6.09
N ALA A 48 17.74 4.22 -6.60
CA ALA A 48 18.00 5.63 -6.87
C ALA A 48 17.89 6.53 -5.61
N LYS A 49 16.91 6.28 -4.73
CA LYS A 49 16.57 7.17 -3.59
C LYS A 49 17.02 6.66 -2.23
N GLY A 50 17.05 5.34 -2.01
CA GLY A 50 17.49 4.73 -0.76
C GLY A 50 16.55 4.89 0.44
N SER A 51 15.39 5.56 0.29
CA SER A 51 14.64 6.09 1.44
C SER A 51 14.11 5.04 2.42
N GLN A 52 13.75 3.84 1.96
CA GLN A 52 13.25 2.80 2.87
C GLN A 52 14.36 2.21 3.72
N LEU A 53 15.47 1.80 3.10
CA LEU A 53 16.66 1.34 3.82
C LEU A 53 17.11 2.37 4.86
N LYS A 54 17.25 3.64 4.46
CA LYS A 54 17.65 4.71 5.36
C LYS A 54 16.72 4.82 6.59
N LYS A 55 15.40 4.75 6.38
CA LYS A 55 14.44 4.82 7.48
C LYS A 55 14.56 3.61 8.42
N LEU A 56 14.73 2.40 7.87
CA LEU A 56 14.94 1.21 8.70
C LEU A 56 16.23 1.33 9.53
N GLU A 57 17.32 1.82 8.94
CA GLU A 57 18.58 2.04 9.66
C GLU A 57 18.42 3.07 10.80
N GLU A 58 17.69 4.16 10.57
CA GLU A 58 17.34 5.14 11.62
C GLU A 58 16.53 4.51 12.76
N ASP A 59 15.69 3.53 12.44
CA ASP A 59 14.88 2.78 13.40
C ASP A 59 15.63 1.59 14.03
N GLY A 60 16.93 1.40 13.71
CA GLY A 60 17.75 0.31 14.23
C GLY A 60 17.42 -1.07 13.63
N ALA A 61 16.79 -1.09 12.47
CA ALA A 61 16.40 -2.28 11.72
C ALA A 61 17.13 -2.37 10.37
N SER A 62 17.01 -3.51 9.71
CA SER A 62 17.51 -3.72 8.36
C SER A 62 16.46 -4.39 7.49
N LEU A 63 16.59 -4.25 6.18
CA LEU A 63 15.83 -5.06 5.25
C LEU A 63 16.13 -6.55 5.45
N ILE A 64 15.15 -7.39 5.16
CA ILE A 64 15.35 -8.84 5.09
C ILE A 64 16.34 -9.14 3.96
N ASP A 65 17.42 -9.87 4.27
CA ASP A 65 18.39 -10.30 3.25
C ASP A 65 17.84 -11.50 2.46
N ILE A 66 17.60 -11.25 1.17
CA ILE A 66 17.19 -12.27 0.19
C ILE A 66 18.31 -12.64 -0.78
N GLY A 67 19.54 -12.17 -0.53
CA GLY A 67 20.71 -12.40 -1.38
C GLY A 67 20.90 -11.36 -2.50
N GLU A 68 20.16 -10.24 -2.48
CA GLU A 68 20.29 -9.18 -3.50
C GLU A 68 21.72 -8.60 -3.54
N GLY A 69 22.34 -8.38 -2.37
CA GLY A 69 23.69 -7.83 -2.29
C GLY A 69 24.75 -8.70 -3.01
N LYS A 70 24.58 -10.02 -2.99
CA LYS A 70 25.43 -10.95 -3.75
C LYS A 70 25.17 -10.86 -5.25
N VAL A 71 23.90 -10.72 -5.66
CA VAL A 71 23.56 -10.52 -7.06
C VAL A 71 24.20 -9.25 -7.60
N MET A 72 24.16 -8.16 -6.81
CA MET A 72 24.81 -6.89 -7.14
C MET A 72 26.33 -7.03 -7.28
N SER A 73 27.00 -7.73 -6.36
CA SER A 73 28.46 -7.93 -6.43
C SER A 73 28.90 -8.80 -7.62
N ASP A 74 28.03 -9.69 -8.09
CA ASP A 74 28.32 -10.66 -9.14
C ASP A 74 27.89 -10.17 -10.54
N LEU A 75 27.46 -8.90 -10.68
CA LEU A 75 27.12 -8.33 -11.98
C LEU A 75 28.36 -8.18 -12.86
N SER A 76 28.23 -8.51 -14.15
CA SER A 76 29.25 -8.17 -15.13
C SER A 76 29.35 -6.66 -15.32
N GLU A 77 30.43 -6.16 -15.95
CA GLU A 77 30.55 -4.75 -16.29
C GLU A 77 29.40 -4.26 -17.18
N ILE A 78 28.96 -5.10 -18.13
CA ILE A 78 27.84 -4.81 -19.03
C ILE A 78 26.53 -4.73 -18.24
N ASP A 79 26.25 -5.71 -17.40
CA ASP A 79 25.03 -5.73 -16.58
C ASP A 79 24.99 -4.54 -15.61
N SER A 80 26.14 -4.22 -15.01
CA SER A 80 26.29 -3.07 -14.11
C SER A 80 26.02 -1.76 -14.85
N ALA A 81 26.48 -1.61 -16.10
CA ALA A 81 26.22 -0.43 -16.90
C ALA A 81 24.73 -0.27 -17.22
N ILE A 82 24.03 -1.36 -17.57
CA ILE A 82 22.57 -1.34 -17.84
C ILE A 82 21.79 -0.95 -16.57
N LEU A 83 22.13 -1.54 -15.42
CA LEU A 83 21.52 -1.18 -14.14
C LEU A 83 21.77 0.29 -13.79
N ASN A 84 23.01 0.74 -13.87
CA ASN A 84 23.36 2.13 -13.56
C ASN A 84 22.66 3.12 -14.48
N HIS A 85 22.50 2.81 -15.76
CA HIS A 85 21.73 3.65 -16.69
C HIS A 85 20.27 3.82 -16.20
N ALA A 86 19.59 2.73 -15.85
CA ALA A 86 18.23 2.78 -15.36
C ALA A 86 18.10 3.51 -14.01
N VAL A 87 19.03 3.26 -13.08
CA VAL A 87 19.05 3.93 -11.77
C VAL A 87 19.32 5.44 -11.92
N ASN A 88 20.24 5.84 -12.80
CA ASN A 88 20.51 7.24 -13.09
C ASN A 88 19.28 7.94 -13.68
N TYR A 89 18.57 7.28 -14.61
CA TYR A 89 17.32 7.83 -15.13
C TYR A 89 16.31 8.13 -14.01
N TYR A 90 16.11 7.19 -13.08
CA TYR A 90 15.22 7.39 -11.94
C TYR A 90 15.69 8.54 -11.05
N ARG A 91 17.00 8.61 -10.77
CA ARG A 91 17.60 9.67 -9.95
C ARG A 91 17.40 11.06 -10.57
N ASP A 92 17.53 11.17 -11.87
CA ASP A 92 17.51 12.47 -12.54
C ASP A 92 16.07 12.94 -12.85
N HIS A 93 15.11 12.02 -12.98
CA HIS A 93 13.76 12.33 -13.49
C HIS A 93 12.61 12.04 -12.53
N LEU A 94 12.77 11.11 -11.58
CA LEU A 94 11.64 10.55 -10.84
C LEU A 94 11.72 10.74 -9.32
N ILE A 95 12.90 10.69 -8.70
CA ILE A 95 13.00 10.65 -7.22
C ILE A 95 12.57 11.94 -6.49
N GLU A 96 12.49 13.07 -7.19
CA GLU A 96 11.92 14.31 -6.64
C GLU A 96 10.42 14.18 -6.34
N LYS A 97 9.75 13.23 -7.00
CA LYS A 97 8.35 12.87 -6.72
C LYS A 97 8.31 11.67 -5.78
N SER A 98 7.38 11.69 -4.84
CA SER A 98 7.04 10.50 -4.05
C SER A 98 6.34 9.46 -4.91
N LEU A 99 6.39 8.18 -4.51
CA LEU A 99 5.64 7.10 -5.17
C LEU A 99 4.12 7.39 -5.24
N PHE A 100 3.56 8.17 -4.30
CA PHE A 100 2.19 8.67 -4.39
C PHE A 100 1.96 9.59 -5.60
N GLN A 101 2.93 10.47 -5.89
CA GLN A 101 2.88 11.41 -7.01
C GLN A 101 3.23 10.76 -8.36
N LEU A 102 3.74 9.53 -8.35
CA LEU A 102 4.03 8.72 -9.54
C LEU A 102 2.88 7.76 -9.89
N GLY A 103 1.64 8.13 -9.53
CA GLY A 103 0.47 7.28 -9.69
C GLY A 103 0.16 6.88 -11.14
N ASP A 104 0.46 7.74 -12.11
CA ASP A 104 0.26 7.41 -13.54
C ASP A 104 1.20 6.30 -13.99
N ILE A 105 2.45 6.28 -13.50
CA ILE A 105 3.40 5.19 -13.76
C ILE A 105 2.86 3.89 -13.19
N ARG A 106 2.42 3.90 -11.93
CA ARG A 106 1.82 2.73 -11.28
C ARG A 106 0.65 2.17 -12.09
N VAL A 107 -0.31 3.02 -12.48
CA VAL A 107 -1.49 2.60 -13.27
C VAL A 107 -1.06 2.01 -14.62
N GLY A 108 -0.14 2.67 -15.32
CA GLY A 108 0.41 2.19 -16.58
C GLY A 108 1.05 0.81 -16.45
N LEU A 109 1.84 0.58 -15.39
CA LEU A 109 2.55 -0.69 -15.17
C LEU A 109 1.65 -1.82 -14.64
N GLN A 110 0.62 -1.52 -13.83
CA GLN A 110 -0.32 -2.53 -13.32
C GLN A 110 -1.06 -3.29 -14.42
N GLY A 111 -1.28 -2.65 -15.57
CA GLY A 111 -1.95 -3.24 -16.73
C GLY A 111 -1.14 -4.31 -17.47
N HIS A 112 0.17 -4.43 -17.22
CA HIS A 112 1.03 -5.36 -17.94
C HIS A 112 1.15 -6.72 -17.25
N VAL A 113 1.03 -7.78 -18.06
CA VAL A 113 1.20 -9.18 -17.62
C VAL A 113 2.61 -9.67 -17.87
N GLY A 114 3.21 -10.16 -16.78
CA GLY A 114 4.49 -10.86 -16.80
C GLY A 114 5.61 -9.98 -17.34
N GLU A 115 6.55 -10.60 -18.03
CA GLU A 115 7.80 -9.99 -18.50
C GLU A 115 7.69 -9.49 -19.96
N ARG A 116 6.46 -9.35 -20.48
CA ARG A 116 6.26 -8.89 -21.85
C ARG A 116 6.70 -7.45 -22.00
N VAL A 117 7.44 -7.16 -23.07
CA VAL A 117 7.87 -5.82 -23.47
C VAL A 117 6.69 -4.84 -23.38
N ILE A 118 6.92 -3.71 -22.73
CA ILE A 118 5.94 -2.63 -22.64
C ILE A 118 5.93 -1.92 -23.99
N SER A 119 4.83 -2.04 -24.74
CA SER A 119 4.65 -1.35 -26.03
C SER A 119 3.35 -0.54 -26.11
N ASP A 120 2.47 -0.63 -25.12
CA ASP A 120 1.15 0.00 -25.14
C ASP A 120 0.83 0.60 -23.76
N THR A 121 1.29 1.84 -23.53
CA THR A 121 0.97 2.60 -22.33
C THR A 121 0.84 4.09 -22.62
N THR A 122 0.24 4.81 -21.68
CA THR A 122 0.27 6.28 -21.61
C THR A 122 1.58 6.83 -21.03
N LEU A 123 2.60 6.00 -20.79
CA LEU A 123 3.87 6.42 -20.21
C LEU A 123 4.77 7.06 -21.29
N SER A 124 5.70 7.91 -20.86
CA SER A 124 6.71 8.51 -21.76
C SER A 124 7.56 7.43 -22.43
N SER A 125 7.88 7.61 -23.71
CA SER A 125 8.75 6.72 -24.48
C SER A 125 10.10 6.48 -23.82
N GLU A 126 10.68 7.49 -23.17
CA GLU A 126 11.97 7.44 -22.48
C GLU A 126 11.92 6.44 -21.31
N LEU A 127 10.91 6.56 -20.44
CA LEU A 127 10.70 5.62 -19.35
C LEU A 127 10.48 4.19 -19.87
N ILE A 128 9.66 4.02 -20.91
CA ILE A 128 9.40 2.70 -21.51
C ILE A 128 10.70 2.08 -22.03
N ASN A 129 11.52 2.85 -22.73
CA ASN A 129 12.81 2.38 -23.24
C ASN A 129 13.73 1.94 -22.11
N VAL A 130 13.86 2.76 -21.05
CA VAL A 130 14.65 2.43 -19.86
C VAL A 130 14.16 1.15 -19.19
N LEU A 131 12.85 1.01 -18.99
CA LEU A 131 12.25 -0.18 -18.37
C LEU A 131 12.45 -1.44 -19.22
N ASN A 132 12.25 -1.36 -20.53
CA ASN A 132 12.45 -2.49 -21.44
C ASN A 132 13.92 -2.89 -21.58
N GLU A 133 14.85 -1.93 -21.49
CA GLU A 133 16.30 -2.19 -21.55
C GLU A 133 16.79 -2.98 -20.32
N ILE A 134 16.36 -2.58 -19.11
CA ILE A 134 16.76 -3.25 -17.86
C ILE A 134 15.99 -4.55 -17.59
N ALA A 135 14.81 -4.73 -18.19
CA ALA A 135 13.93 -5.87 -17.90
C ALA A 135 14.60 -7.25 -18.06
N PRO A 136 15.36 -7.56 -19.13
CA PRO A 136 16.03 -8.86 -19.24
C PRO A 136 17.02 -9.15 -18.11
N LEU A 137 17.78 -8.13 -17.69
CA LEU A 137 18.69 -8.25 -16.55
C LEU A 137 17.91 -8.48 -15.25
N TYR A 138 16.89 -7.66 -15.00
CA TYR A 138 16.04 -7.78 -13.83
C TYR A 138 15.35 -9.14 -13.73
N SER A 139 14.76 -9.60 -14.83
CA SER A 139 14.12 -10.92 -14.97
C SER A 139 15.05 -12.05 -14.58
N LYS A 140 16.29 -12.03 -15.08
CA LYS A 140 17.24 -13.13 -14.87
C LYS A 140 17.88 -13.13 -13.47
N LYS A 141 18.15 -11.94 -12.92
CA LYS A 141 19.02 -11.79 -11.74
C LYS A 141 18.27 -11.48 -10.45
N PHE A 142 17.26 -10.61 -10.50
CA PHE A 142 16.63 -10.04 -9.31
C PHE A 142 15.20 -10.57 -9.10
N TRP A 143 14.43 -10.68 -10.19
CA TRP A 143 13.04 -11.09 -10.14
C TRP A 143 12.78 -12.44 -9.44
N PRO A 144 13.61 -13.49 -9.62
CA PRO A 144 13.38 -14.76 -8.92
C PRO A 144 13.43 -14.59 -7.41
N LEU A 145 14.31 -13.72 -6.90
CA LEU A 145 14.42 -13.45 -5.45
C LEU A 145 13.22 -12.63 -4.97
N HIS A 146 12.87 -11.55 -5.66
CA HIS A 146 11.76 -10.67 -5.28
C HIS A 146 10.42 -11.40 -5.32
N SER A 147 10.16 -12.12 -6.41
CA SER A 147 8.95 -12.91 -6.59
C SER A 147 8.82 -14.01 -5.55
N ALA A 148 9.92 -14.73 -5.25
CA ALA A 148 9.91 -15.78 -4.23
C ALA A 148 9.63 -15.21 -2.83
N GLN A 149 10.22 -14.07 -2.48
CA GLN A 149 9.95 -13.41 -1.20
C GLN A 149 8.50 -12.90 -1.12
N ASN A 150 7.98 -12.29 -2.19
CA ASN A 150 6.59 -11.86 -2.26
C ASN A 150 5.63 -13.04 -2.05
N GLN A 151 5.89 -14.16 -2.72
CA GLN A 151 5.11 -15.38 -2.59
C GLN A 151 5.23 -16.00 -1.19
N LYS A 152 6.42 -16.02 -0.59
CA LYS A 152 6.65 -16.51 0.77
C LYS A 152 5.81 -15.72 1.77
N VAL A 153 5.86 -14.39 1.72
CA VAL A 153 5.14 -13.51 2.66
C VAL A 153 3.64 -13.73 2.57
N VAL A 154 3.06 -13.70 1.35
CA VAL A 154 1.61 -13.88 1.22
C VAL A 154 1.16 -15.27 1.65
N THR A 155 1.90 -16.32 1.28
CA THR A 155 1.55 -17.70 1.68
C THR A 155 1.54 -17.85 3.20
N ASN A 156 2.47 -17.21 3.90
CA ASN A 156 2.57 -17.29 5.36
C ASN A 156 1.48 -16.50 6.09
N GLN A 157 0.96 -15.42 5.49
CA GLN A 157 0.09 -14.47 6.19
C GLN A 157 -1.38 -14.53 5.75
N ILE A 158 -1.67 -15.07 4.56
CA ILE A 158 -3.03 -15.05 3.99
C ILE A 158 -4.07 -15.76 4.85
N GLY A 159 -3.67 -16.80 5.60
CA GLY A 159 -4.54 -17.50 6.54
C GLY A 159 -5.05 -16.57 7.63
N TRP A 160 -4.15 -15.83 8.29
CA TRP A 160 -4.51 -14.84 9.31
C TRP A 160 -5.42 -13.76 8.78
N ILE A 161 -5.19 -13.28 7.55
CA ILE A 161 -6.04 -12.24 6.95
C ILE A 161 -7.45 -12.78 6.73
N LYS A 162 -7.59 -13.99 6.15
CA LYS A 162 -8.91 -14.64 5.95
C LYS A 162 -9.65 -14.89 7.26
N ASP A 163 -8.94 -15.33 8.28
CA ASP A 163 -9.54 -15.69 9.57
C ASP A 163 -10.02 -14.47 10.38
N LEU A 164 -9.54 -13.26 10.05
CA LEU A 164 -9.81 -12.03 10.79
C LEU A 164 -10.62 -11.00 9.99
N GLU A 165 -10.61 -11.05 8.66
CA GLU A 165 -11.09 -9.93 7.83
C GLU A 165 -12.56 -9.59 8.03
N GLU A 166 -13.42 -10.57 8.30
CA GLU A 166 -14.86 -10.32 8.52
C GLU A 166 -15.09 -9.48 9.78
N ASP A 167 -14.56 -9.93 10.91
CA ASP A 167 -14.77 -9.28 12.20
C ASP A 167 -14.01 -7.95 12.30
N VAL A 168 -12.77 -7.91 11.81
CA VAL A 168 -11.94 -6.69 11.79
C VAL A 168 -12.62 -5.61 10.94
N ILE A 169 -13.09 -5.92 9.73
CA ILE A 169 -13.71 -4.91 8.86
C ILE A 169 -15.05 -4.46 9.44
N LYS A 170 -15.83 -5.35 10.04
CA LYS A 170 -17.08 -4.99 10.73
C LYS A 170 -16.84 -3.96 11.83
N ASP A 171 -15.83 -4.15 12.67
CA ASP A 171 -15.49 -3.19 13.72
C ASP A 171 -14.97 -1.86 13.15
N LEU A 172 -14.16 -1.90 12.10
CA LEU A 172 -13.65 -0.67 11.47
C LEU A 172 -14.76 0.12 10.75
N VAL A 173 -15.75 -0.56 10.17
CA VAL A 173 -16.97 0.07 9.62
C VAL A 173 -17.73 0.79 10.73
N ARG A 174 -17.93 0.13 11.88
CA ARG A 174 -18.57 0.74 13.07
C ARG A 174 -17.81 1.97 13.55
N LEU A 175 -16.48 1.88 13.69
CA LEU A 175 -15.63 2.96 14.22
C LEU A 175 -15.44 4.14 13.25
N SER A 176 -15.54 3.89 11.95
CA SER A 176 -15.44 4.98 10.96
C SER A 176 -16.79 5.63 10.67
N GLY A 177 -17.89 4.88 10.85
CA GLY A 177 -19.23 5.23 10.40
C GLY A 177 -19.40 5.14 8.88
N LYS A 178 -18.52 4.43 8.18
CA LYS A 178 -18.51 4.30 6.72
C LYS A 178 -18.48 2.84 6.31
N GLU A 179 -19.23 2.49 5.27
CA GLU A 179 -19.26 1.13 4.73
C GLU A 179 -18.00 0.81 3.92
N TRP A 180 -17.59 -0.46 3.96
CA TRP A 180 -16.56 -0.98 3.06
C TRP A 180 -17.13 -1.08 1.64
N PRO A 181 -16.40 -0.70 0.58
CA PRO A 181 -16.91 -0.77 -0.78
C PRO A 181 -17.13 -2.21 -1.25
N ASP A 182 -18.09 -2.42 -2.16
CA ASP A 182 -18.40 -3.73 -2.77
C ASP A 182 -17.29 -4.28 -3.69
N THR A 183 -16.10 -3.68 -3.69
CA THR A 183 -14.95 -4.07 -4.50
C THR A 183 -13.78 -4.48 -3.62
N LYS A 184 -13.08 -5.53 -4.04
CA LYS A 184 -11.84 -5.94 -3.39
C LYS A 184 -10.75 -4.89 -3.59
N VAL A 185 -9.96 -4.67 -2.55
CA VAL A 185 -8.81 -3.78 -2.58
C VAL A 185 -7.61 -4.51 -3.15
N ARG A 186 -6.98 -3.91 -4.17
CA ARG A 186 -5.73 -4.42 -4.75
C ARG A 186 -4.57 -4.18 -3.80
N VAL A 187 -3.83 -5.23 -3.48
CA VAL A 187 -2.56 -5.19 -2.73
C VAL A 187 -1.42 -5.63 -3.65
N ASP A 188 -0.52 -4.73 -4.00
CA ASP A 188 0.72 -5.04 -4.69
C ASP A 188 1.81 -5.36 -3.66
N LEU A 189 2.32 -6.59 -3.72
CA LEU A 189 3.48 -7.02 -2.95
C LEU A 189 4.74 -6.74 -3.77
N THR A 190 5.65 -5.98 -3.19
CA THR A 190 6.89 -5.56 -3.82
C THR A 190 8.08 -5.82 -2.92
N ALA A 191 9.28 -6.03 -3.48
CA ALA A 191 10.50 -6.09 -2.67
C ALA A 191 10.70 -4.81 -1.83
N TYR A 192 10.36 -3.65 -2.39
CA TYR A 192 10.51 -2.33 -1.77
C TYR A 192 9.23 -1.50 -1.88
N ALA A 193 9.04 -0.56 -0.95
CA ALA A 193 7.93 0.40 -0.96
C ALA A 193 8.46 1.82 -0.72
N ASN A 194 7.64 2.70 -0.14
CA ASN A 194 8.10 4.02 0.31
C ASN A 194 8.94 3.89 1.59
N PHE A 195 9.34 5.03 2.17
CA PHE A 195 10.13 5.06 3.39
C PHE A 195 9.49 4.32 4.59
N ALA A 196 8.15 4.20 4.63
CA ALA A 196 7.42 3.57 5.73
C ALA A 196 7.26 2.04 5.56
N GLY A 197 7.64 1.49 4.41
CA GLY A 197 7.48 0.08 4.08
C GLY A 197 6.09 -0.31 3.53
N ALA A 198 5.13 0.60 3.57
CA ALA A 198 3.82 0.44 2.94
C ALA A 198 3.21 1.80 2.57
N TYR A 199 2.31 1.81 1.59
CA TYR A 199 1.50 2.99 1.29
C TYR A 199 0.22 2.68 0.52
N THR A 200 -0.76 3.58 0.68
CA THR A 200 -2.04 3.53 -0.03
C THR A 200 -2.27 4.75 -0.91
N VAL A 201 -2.64 4.48 -2.16
CA VAL A 201 -3.12 5.48 -3.14
C VAL A 201 -4.61 5.27 -3.34
N SER A 202 -5.41 6.35 -3.33
CA SER A 202 -6.87 6.27 -3.44
C SER A 202 -7.43 6.57 -4.82
N ARG A 203 -6.59 6.93 -5.80
CA ARG A 203 -6.98 7.28 -7.17
C ARG A 203 -6.07 6.65 -8.22
N PRO A 204 -6.59 6.25 -9.41
CA PRO A 204 -8.02 6.25 -9.79
C PRO A 204 -8.85 5.20 -9.05
N ALA A 205 -8.21 4.16 -8.53
CA ALA A 205 -8.80 3.19 -7.60
C ALA A 205 -7.84 3.01 -6.42
N MET A 206 -8.37 2.52 -5.29
CA MET A 206 -7.54 2.24 -4.13
C MET A 206 -6.56 1.11 -4.43
N ASN A 207 -5.30 1.32 -4.08
CA ASN A 207 -4.28 0.30 -4.14
C ASN A 207 -3.32 0.44 -2.96
N ILE A 208 -3.05 -0.69 -2.32
CA ILE A 208 -2.08 -0.81 -1.25
C ILE A 208 -0.80 -1.38 -1.87
N THR A 209 0.35 -0.80 -1.57
CA THR A 209 1.66 -1.37 -1.90
C THR A 209 2.43 -1.64 -0.62
N ILE A 210 2.95 -2.86 -0.47
CA ILE A 210 3.69 -3.28 0.73
C ILE A 210 5.03 -3.91 0.35
N SER A 211 6.07 -3.44 1.03
CA SER A 211 7.41 -4.02 0.97
C SER A 211 7.46 -5.36 1.69
N THR A 212 7.89 -6.40 0.99
CA THR A 212 8.11 -7.74 1.55
C THR A 212 9.53 -7.95 2.07
N LEU A 213 10.40 -6.94 1.93
CA LEU A 213 11.69 -6.87 2.61
C LEU A 213 11.67 -6.05 3.90
N ASP A 214 10.53 -5.47 4.27
CA ASP A 214 10.40 -4.86 5.59
C ASP A 214 10.33 -5.97 6.65
N PRO A 215 11.16 -5.98 7.71
CA PRO A 215 11.18 -7.05 8.70
C PRO A 215 9.84 -7.25 9.41
N THR A 216 8.95 -6.24 9.44
CA THR A 216 7.64 -6.41 10.08
C THR A 216 6.75 -7.44 9.38
N VAL A 217 7.05 -7.81 8.12
CA VAL A 217 6.26 -8.80 7.38
C VAL A 217 6.35 -10.23 7.94
N GLU A 218 7.36 -10.52 8.77
CA GLU A 218 7.54 -11.84 9.41
C GLU A 218 6.73 -12.00 10.71
N SER A 219 5.93 -10.98 11.09
CA SER A 219 5.14 -10.95 12.32
C SER A 219 3.65 -10.69 12.06
N SER A 220 2.84 -10.59 13.12
CA SER A 220 1.43 -10.14 13.02
C SER A 220 1.29 -8.69 12.56
N LEU A 221 2.36 -7.89 12.58
CA LEU A 221 2.35 -6.52 12.07
C LEU A 221 2.04 -6.44 10.57
N PHE A 222 2.33 -7.49 9.79
CA PHE A 222 1.89 -7.55 8.39
C PHE A 222 0.37 -7.50 8.27
N VAL A 223 -0.31 -8.27 9.12
CA VAL A 223 -1.77 -8.38 9.15
C VAL A 223 -2.36 -7.04 9.54
N GLU A 224 -1.83 -6.40 10.60
CA GLU A 224 -2.22 -5.05 10.98
C GLU A 224 -1.98 -4.05 9.85
N THR A 225 -0.83 -4.12 9.15
CA THR A 225 -0.51 -3.22 8.04
C THR A 225 -1.56 -3.32 6.92
N ILE A 226 -1.98 -4.54 6.54
CA ILE A 226 -3.02 -4.73 5.52
C ILE A 226 -4.32 -4.04 5.92
N PHE A 227 -4.78 -4.27 7.16
CA PHE A 227 -6.01 -3.66 7.63
C PHE A 227 -5.87 -2.15 7.79
N HIS A 228 -4.76 -1.65 8.34
CA HIS A 228 -4.46 -0.23 8.47
C HIS A 228 -4.51 0.47 7.11
N GLU A 229 -3.79 -0.03 6.12
CA GLU A 229 -3.79 0.54 4.79
C GLU A 229 -5.21 0.49 4.18
N GLY A 230 -5.94 -0.61 4.40
CA GLY A 230 -7.36 -0.75 4.08
C GLY A 230 -8.26 0.33 4.70
N THR A 231 -7.99 0.73 5.95
CA THR A 231 -8.81 1.71 6.68
C THR A 231 -8.81 3.10 6.08
N HIS A 232 -7.86 3.44 5.20
CA HIS A 232 -7.91 4.71 4.48
C HIS A 232 -9.20 4.88 3.65
N LEU A 233 -9.88 3.79 3.24
CA LEU A 233 -11.21 3.85 2.63
C LEU A 233 -12.28 4.30 3.62
N LEU A 234 -12.22 3.76 4.83
CA LEU A 234 -13.18 3.94 5.89
C LEU A 234 -13.02 5.30 6.58
N PHE A 235 -11.79 5.76 6.81
CA PHE A 235 -11.44 7.07 7.39
C PHE A 235 -11.15 8.13 6.32
N SER A 236 -11.82 8.02 5.17
CA SER A 236 -11.80 9.03 4.11
C SER A 236 -12.51 10.32 4.54
N MET A 237 -12.35 11.42 3.77
CA MET A 237 -12.80 12.76 4.19
C MET A 237 -14.30 12.86 4.48
N ASP A 238 -15.11 12.03 3.83
CA ASP A 238 -16.55 11.94 3.97
C ASP A 238 -17.00 10.99 5.08
N SER A 239 -16.08 10.33 5.81
CA SER A 239 -16.46 9.49 6.94
C SER A 239 -16.96 10.33 8.11
N PRO A 240 -17.96 9.87 8.88
CA PRO A 240 -18.41 10.55 10.10
C PRO A 240 -17.27 10.89 11.06
N PHE A 241 -16.31 9.97 11.28
CA PHE A 241 -15.17 10.23 12.16
C PHE A 241 -14.30 11.40 11.67
N ARG A 242 -13.84 11.36 10.41
CA ARG A 242 -12.89 12.35 9.90
C ARG A 242 -13.55 13.71 9.64
N SER A 243 -14.80 13.71 9.17
CA SER A 243 -15.56 14.95 8.98
C SER A 243 -15.84 15.66 10.30
N SER A 244 -16.10 14.90 11.38
CA SER A 244 -16.27 15.47 12.74
C SER A 244 -15.04 16.22 13.21
N ILE A 245 -13.82 15.72 12.94
CA ILE A 245 -12.56 16.45 13.25
C ILE A 245 -12.55 17.83 12.57
N PHE A 246 -12.95 17.89 11.30
CA PHE A 246 -13.00 19.16 10.58
C PHE A 246 -14.03 20.12 11.18
N PHE A 247 -15.28 19.68 11.35
CA PHE A 247 -16.35 20.55 11.83
C PHE A 247 -16.13 21.02 13.27
N LEU A 248 -15.72 20.12 14.17
CA LEU A 248 -15.46 20.48 15.57
C LEU A 248 -14.22 21.36 15.72
N SER A 249 -13.18 21.18 14.89
CA SER A 249 -12.04 22.11 14.88
C SER A 249 -12.48 23.54 14.56
N LYS A 250 -13.43 23.71 13.61
CA LYS A 250 -13.99 25.01 13.26
C LYS A 250 -14.86 25.59 14.36
N GLU A 251 -15.70 24.77 14.98
CA GLU A 251 -16.54 25.20 16.10
C GLU A 251 -15.71 25.68 17.29
N LEU A 252 -14.64 24.96 17.63
CA LEU A 252 -13.78 25.24 18.79
C LEU A 252 -12.71 26.30 18.51
N GLY A 253 -12.62 26.82 17.28
CA GLY A 253 -11.58 27.78 16.90
C GLY A 253 -10.16 27.19 16.93
N ILE A 254 -10.02 25.89 16.72
CA ILE A 254 -8.75 25.16 16.69
C ILE A 254 -8.31 25.01 15.23
N ASP A 255 -7.03 25.24 14.95
CA ASP A 255 -6.47 24.98 13.62
C ASP A 255 -6.63 23.51 13.25
N PHE A 256 -7.15 23.24 12.05
CA PHE A 256 -7.50 21.88 11.63
C PHE A 256 -6.27 20.96 11.68
N PRO A 257 -6.24 19.96 12.59
CA PRO A 257 -5.08 19.11 12.77
C PRO A 257 -5.06 18.04 11.68
N ARG A 258 -4.38 18.34 10.56
CA ARG A 258 -4.42 17.55 9.32
C ARG A 258 -4.07 16.07 9.48
N ASN A 259 -3.29 15.71 10.50
CA ASN A 259 -2.85 14.34 10.76
C ASN A 259 -3.65 13.64 11.86
N LEU A 260 -4.52 14.33 12.61
CA LEU A 260 -5.22 13.73 13.75
C LEU A 260 -6.03 12.49 13.35
N TRP A 261 -6.75 12.56 12.23
CA TRP A 261 -7.47 11.39 11.68
C TRP A 261 -6.52 10.21 11.37
N HIS A 262 -5.29 10.50 10.92
CA HIS A 262 -4.31 9.48 10.54
C HIS A 262 -3.76 8.79 11.78
N VAL A 263 -3.40 9.57 12.81
CA VAL A 263 -2.97 9.03 14.10
C VAL A 263 -4.09 8.20 14.74
N SER A 264 -5.34 8.69 14.70
CA SER A 264 -6.49 7.96 15.25
C SER A 264 -6.76 6.63 14.53
N GLN A 265 -6.72 6.59 13.20
CA GLN A 265 -6.92 5.32 12.48
C GLN A 265 -5.78 4.32 12.74
N PHE A 266 -4.54 4.77 12.97
CA PHE A 266 -3.44 3.88 13.34
C PHE A 266 -3.76 3.15 14.65
N TYR A 267 -4.14 3.90 15.67
CA TYR A 267 -4.48 3.32 16.97
C TYR A 267 -5.70 2.40 16.88
N LEU A 268 -6.81 2.88 16.29
CA LEU A 268 -8.06 2.12 16.21
C LEU A 268 -7.88 0.83 15.38
N SER A 269 -7.18 0.90 14.25
CA SER A 269 -6.87 -0.29 13.44
C SER A 269 -6.01 -1.29 14.20
N GLY A 270 -4.98 -0.82 14.88
CA GLY A 270 -4.10 -1.68 15.68
C GLY A 270 -4.85 -2.33 16.84
N ARG A 271 -5.70 -1.60 17.56
CA ARG A 271 -6.51 -2.15 18.67
C ARG A 271 -7.51 -3.21 18.20
N VAL A 272 -8.23 -2.97 17.11
CA VAL A 272 -9.14 -3.97 16.52
C VAL A 272 -8.37 -5.25 16.17
N VAL A 273 -7.23 -5.13 15.48
CA VAL A 273 -6.42 -6.30 15.10
C VAL A 273 -5.84 -7.00 16.33
N GLN A 274 -5.40 -6.26 17.34
CA GLN A 274 -4.89 -6.81 18.59
C GLN A 274 -5.93 -7.67 19.30
N ASP A 275 -7.16 -7.17 19.44
CA ASP A 275 -8.23 -7.89 20.14
C ASP A 275 -8.61 -9.18 19.40
N HIS A 276 -8.81 -9.10 18.08
CA HIS A 276 -9.14 -10.28 17.28
C HIS A 276 -8.00 -11.31 17.21
N LEU A 277 -6.74 -10.88 17.18
CA LEU A 277 -5.59 -11.80 17.28
C LEU A 277 -5.52 -12.47 18.66
N LYS A 278 -5.79 -11.72 19.72
CA LYS A 278 -5.80 -12.22 21.10
C LYS A 278 -6.88 -13.28 21.31
N GLU A 279 -8.06 -13.10 20.72
CA GLU A 279 -9.14 -14.10 20.74
C GLU A 279 -8.73 -15.41 20.06
N LYS A 280 -7.83 -15.35 19.06
CA LYS A 280 -7.22 -16.53 18.42
C LYS A 280 -5.96 -17.03 19.13
N GLY A 281 -5.67 -16.53 20.33
CA GLY A 281 -4.52 -16.95 21.15
C GLY A 281 -3.17 -16.42 20.64
N LYS A 282 -3.15 -15.33 19.87
CA LYS A 282 -1.93 -14.70 19.36
C LYS A 282 -1.72 -13.31 19.94
N GLU A 283 -0.65 -13.17 20.70
CA GLU A 283 -0.21 -11.86 21.20
C GLU A 283 0.22 -10.95 20.05
N HIS A 284 -0.04 -9.65 20.20
CA HIS A 284 0.25 -8.64 19.20
C HIS A 284 0.58 -7.30 19.83
N GLN A 285 1.63 -6.65 19.33
CA GLN A 285 1.98 -5.27 19.65
C GLN A 285 1.55 -4.39 18.46
N LEU A 286 1.01 -3.21 18.75
CA LEU A 286 0.53 -2.30 17.71
C LEU A 286 1.70 -1.80 16.85
N LEU A 287 1.49 -1.70 15.55
CA LEU A 287 2.44 -1.16 14.58
C LEU A 287 2.87 0.25 14.94
N MET A 288 1.93 1.06 15.42
CA MET A 288 2.21 2.41 15.91
C MET A 288 3.24 2.43 17.05
N ASP A 289 3.24 1.42 17.92
CA ASP A 289 4.18 1.28 19.03
C ASP A 289 5.53 0.73 18.56
N VAL A 290 5.50 -0.35 17.78
CA VAL A 290 6.73 -1.01 17.30
C VAL A 290 7.55 -0.08 16.41
N LYS A 291 6.90 0.69 15.53
CA LYS A 291 7.57 1.65 14.63
C LYS A 291 7.64 3.08 15.17
N ASN A 292 7.23 3.30 16.42
CA ASN A 292 7.23 4.62 17.07
C ASN A 292 6.54 5.71 16.21
N ILE A 293 5.43 5.35 15.55
CA ILE A 293 4.74 6.20 14.58
C ILE A 293 3.96 7.27 15.34
N PHE A 294 4.12 8.54 14.94
CA PHE A 294 3.45 9.68 15.58
C PHE A 294 3.70 9.79 17.09
N SER A 295 4.91 9.46 17.56
CA SER A 295 5.28 9.48 18.98
C SER A 295 4.86 10.75 19.73
N ASN A 296 4.98 11.92 19.08
CA ASN A 296 4.58 13.22 19.66
C ASN A 296 3.06 13.38 19.85
N ALA A 297 2.24 12.70 19.04
CA ALA A 297 0.78 12.77 19.13
C ALA A 297 0.16 11.58 19.89
N ASN A 298 0.92 10.49 20.07
CA ASN A 298 0.49 9.27 20.74
C ASN A 298 0.59 9.38 22.27
N THR A 299 -0.08 10.37 22.84
CA THR A 299 -0.07 10.66 24.29
C THR A 299 -1.05 9.78 25.07
N PRO A 300 -0.92 9.66 26.41
CA PRO A 300 -1.90 8.96 27.23
C PRO A 300 -3.34 9.48 27.05
N ASP A 301 -3.54 10.80 27.02
CA ASP A 301 -4.87 11.41 26.85
C ASP A 301 -5.47 11.09 25.47
N PHE A 302 -4.63 11.12 24.42
CA PHE A 302 -5.02 10.69 23.08
C PHE A 302 -5.51 9.23 23.07
N ARG A 303 -4.76 8.32 23.72
CA ARG A 303 -5.14 6.90 23.80
C ARG A 303 -6.39 6.69 24.61
N SER A 304 -6.52 7.35 25.76
CA SER A 304 -7.72 7.25 26.59
C SER A 304 -8.98 7.70 25.83
N ALA A 305 -8.91 8.81 25.08
CA ALA A 305 -10.04 9.26 24.27
C ALA A 305 -10.47 8.24 23.20
N LEU A 306 -9.51 7.58 22.55
CA LEU A 306 -9.80 6.55 21.55
C LEU A 306 -10.23 5.21 22.16
N GLU A 307 -9.73 4.85 23.34
CA GLU A 307 -10.15 3.62 24.02
C GLU A 307 -11.61 3.73 24.48
N GLU A 308 -12.03 4.87 25.03
CA GLU A 308 -13.45 5.11 25.36
C GLU A 308 -14.35 5.04 24.13
N TYR A 309 -13.87 5.56 22.98
CA TYR A 309 -14.57 5.44 21.70
C TYR A 309 -14.68 3.98 21.24
N TYR A 310 -13.56 3.27 21.31
CA TYR A 310 -13.44 1.88 20.88
C TYR A 310 -14.41 0.97 21.64
N LEU A 311 -14.46 1.13 22.96
CA LEU A 311 -15.35 0.41 23.89
C LEU A 311 -16.82 0.82 23.79
N GLY A 312 -17.14 1.90 23.07
CA GLY A 312 -18.50 2.42 22.92
C GLY A 312 -19.01 3.24 24.10
N ASN A 313 -18.10 3.72 24.96
CA ASN A 313 -18.42 4.59 26.09
C ASN A 313 -18.52 6.07 25.69
N ALA A 314 -17.93 6.43 24.55
CA ALA A 314 -18.02 7.75 23.95
C ALA A 314 -18.50 7.65 22.49
N ASP A 315 -19.30 8.62 22.06
CA ASP A 315 -19.63 8.78 20.64
C ASP A 315 -18.53 9.57 19.90
N VAL A 316 -18.69 9.68 18.57
CA VAL A 316 -17.72 10.36 17.71
C VAL A 316 -17.52 11.83 18.08
N GLU A 317 -18.56 12.52 18.55
CA GLU A 317 -18.47 13.94 18.88
C GLU A 317 -17.66 14.14 20.16
N ILE A 318 -17.99 13.38 21.22
CA ILE A 318 -17.28 13.39 22.50
C ILE A 318 -15.81 13.04 22.28
N THR A 319 -15.53 11.96 21.54
CA THR A 319 -14.17 11.53 21.25
C THR A 319 -13.38 12.59 20.50
N VAL A 320 -13.93 13.15 19.43
CA VAL A 320 -13.21 14.14 18.63
C VAL A 320 -12.96 15.43 19.42
N ARG A 321 -13.89 15.88 20.27
CA ARG A 321 -13.64 17.02 21.17
C ARG A 321 -12.44 16.75 22.10
N SER A 322 -12.42 15.59 22.76
CA SER A 322 -11.30 15.17 23.62
C SER A 322 -9.98 15.11 22.86
N LEU A 323 -9.98 14.59 21.63
CA LEU A 323 -8.80 14.52 20.78
C LEU A 323 -8.28 15.91 20.39
N LEU A 324 -9.17 16.84 20.05
CA LEU A 324 -8.81 18.22 19.70
C LEU A 324 -8.26 18.99 20.91
N GLU A 325 -8.76 18.73 22.10
CA GLU A 325 -8.24 19.31 23.34
C GLU A 325 -6.86 18.76 23.70
N ALA A 326 -6.66 17.45 23.57
CA ALA A 326 -5.38 16.79 23.80
C ALA A 326 -4.30 17.16 22.75
N TYR A 327 -4.71 17.69 21.60
CA TYR A 327 -3.80 18.11 20.52
C TYR A 327 -3.29 19.55 20.66
N LYS A 328 -3.77 20.32 21.65
CA LYS A 328 -3.31 21.69 21.93
C LYS A 328 -1.89 21.71 22.49
#